data_AF-A0A210PRP7-F1
#
_entry.id   AF-A0A210PRP7-F1
#
_cell.length_a   1.000
_cell.length_b   1.000
_cell.length_c   1.000
_cell.angle_alpha   90.00
_cell.angle_beta   90.00
_cell.angle_gamma   90.00
#
_symmetry.space_group_name_H-M   'P 1'
#
loop_
_entity.id
_entity.type
_entity.pdbx_description
1 polymer ?
#
loop_
_entity_poly.entity_id
_entity_poly.type
_entity_poly.pdbx_seq_one_letter_code
_entity_poly.pdbx_strand_id
1 'polypeptide(L)'
;MEENLKENCLRVIYGSRENGLQTNGFVELCDACVKSITESDDLVVEESVVYEAVMRWSGEECGRQGLQVTDINRREVLGDIFYTVRFPIIDKKYFAREISFRNILTTEEISNIFRCQKDDMFNLYNFNNTKRHKPKPKRGQYETISLFGRTRRAIRHIWNSTNLSDSISFRSSEDMYLNGLLMYGAHDGCQDITI
;
A
#
# COMPACT_ATOMS: atom_id res chain seq x y z
N MET A 1 -0.23 23.67 -20.85
CA MET A 1 -1.46 22.88 -20.59
C MET A 1 -1.12 21.48 -20.07
N GLU A 2 0.02 20.88 -20.46
CA GLU A 2 0.50 19.57 -19.95
C GLU A 2 0.98 19.57 -18.49
N GLU A 3 1.61 20.64 -18.00
CA GLU A 3 2.11 20.69 -16.61
C GLU A 3 1.00 20.52 -15.57
N ASN A 4 -0.19 21.08 -15.84
CA ASN A 4 -1.34 21.00 -14.94
C ASN A 4 -1.93 19.58 -14.87
N LEU A 5 -1.82 18.79 -15.95
CA LEU A 5 -2.26 17.38 -15.94
C LEU A 5 -1.30 16.54 -15.12
N LYS A 6 0.01 16.76 -15.27
CA LYS A 6 1.05 16.08 -14.49
C LYS A 6 0.89 16.32 -12.99
N GLU A 7 0.68 17.58 -12.58
CA GLU A 7 0.44 17.90 -11.16
C GLU A 7 -0.85 17.27 -10.62
N ASN A 8 -1.93 17.27 -11.40
CA ASN A 8 -3.18 16.64 -10.99
C ASN A 8 -3.07 15.11 -10.89
N CYS A 9 -2.39 14.45 -11.83
CA CYS A 9 -2.13 13.01 -11.78
C CYS A 9 -1.26 12.64 -10.57
N LEU A 10 -0.19 13.41 -10.31
CA LEU A 10 0.65 13.20 -9.12
C LEU A 10 -0.17 13.39 -7.84
N ARG A 11 -1.04 14.41 -7.76
CA ARG A 11 -1.91 14.63 -6.60
C ARG A 11 -2.89 13.49 -6.38
N VAL A 12 -3.44 12.90 -7.45
CA VAL A 12 -4.32 11.73 -7.35
C VAL A 12 -3.53 10.49 -6.93
N ILE A 13 -2.30 10.30 -7.42
CA ILE A 13 -1.46 9.15 -7.04
C ILE A 13 -1.02 9.22 -5.58
N TYR A 14 -0.59 10.39 -5.10
CA TYR A 14 -0.21 10.58 -3.70
C TYR A 14 -1.40 10.72 -2.74
N GLY A 15 -2.56 11.20 -3.23
CA GLY A 15 -3.76 11.41 -2.44
C GLY A 15 -4.68 10.19 -2.34
N SER A 16 -4.68 9.32 -3.37
CA SER A 16 -5.58 8.17 -3.46
C SER A 16 -4.83 6.90 -3.06
N ARG A 17 -4.97 6.49 -1.79
CA ARG A 17 -4.22 5.38 -1.18
C ARG A 17 -4.49 4.00 -1.79
N GLU A 18 -5.66 3.77 -2.39
CA GLU A 18 -6.00 2.42 -2.84
C GLU A 18 -5.71 2.16 -4.33
N ASN A 19 -5.79 3.17 -5.22
CA ASN A 19 -5.80 2.90 -6.67
C ASN A 19 -5.09 3.95 -7.55
N GLY A 20 -4.26 4.83 -6.98
CA GLY A 20 -3.60 5.90 -7.75
C GLY A 20 -2.84 5.40 -8.98
N LEU A 21 -2.10 4.30 -8.83
CA LEU A 21 -1.32 3.66 -9.90
C LEU A 21 -2.18 2.90 -10.93
N GLN A 22 -3.43 2.58 -10.61
CA GLN A 22 -4.31 1.84 -11.51
C GLN A 22 -5.06 2.74 -12.50
N THR A 23 -4.96 4.07 -12.32
CA THR A 23 -5.60 5.07 -13.17
C THR A 23 -4.99 5.08 -14.57
N ASN A 24 -5.81 5.40 -15.58
CA ASN A 24 -5.33 5.53 -16.96
C ASN A 24 -4.30 6.67 -17.11
N GLY A 25 -4.32 7.66 -16.21
CA GLY A 25 -3.32 8.73 -16.21
C GLY A 25 -1.90 8.25 -15.91
N PHE A 26 -1.71 7.10 -15.24
CA PHE A 26 -0.39 6.58 -14.94
C PHE A 26 0.37 6.12 -16.20
N VAL A 27 -0.32 5.48 -17.15
CA VAL A 27 0.32 4.95 -18.37
C VAL A 27 0.73 6.04 -19.35
N GLU A 28 0.19 7.25 -19.20
CA GLU A 28 0.52 8.44 -20.00
C GLU A 28 1.70 9.23 -19.43
N LEU A 29 2.21 8.85 -18.26
CA LEU A 29 3.32 9.55 -17.62
C LEU A 29 4.65 9.33 -18.35
N CYS A 30 5.52 10.33 -18.20
CA CYS A 30 6.91 10.27 -18.65
C CYS A 30 7.74 9.25 -17.85
N ASP A 31 8.81 8.74 -18.45
CA ASP A 31 9.80 7.86 -17.83
C ASP A 31 10.30 8.38 -16.46
N ALA A 32 10.72 9.64 -16.40
CA ALA A 32 11.21 10.28 -15.17
C ALA A 32 10.10 10.40 -14.10
N CYS A 33 8.85 10.59 -14.55
CA CYS A 33 7.68 10.70 -13.68
C CYS A 33 7.42 9.34 -13.02
N VAL A 34 7.38 8.27 -13.82
CA VAL A 34 7.18 6.90 -13.34
C VAL A 34 8.30 6.51 -12.38
N LYS A 35 9.57 6.74 -12.76
CA LYS A 35 10.74 6.46 -11.91
C LYS A 35 10.61 7.15 -10.55
N SER A 36 10.29 8.45 -10.53
CA SER A 36 10.16 9.22 -9.30
C SER A 36 9.04 8.71 -8.39
N ILE A 37 7.92 8.28 -8.96
CA ILE A 37 6.79 7.73 -8.20
C ILE A 37 7.15 6.36 -7.61
N THR A 38 7.70 5.46 -8.43
CA THR A 38 7.97 4.08 -8.01
C THR A 38 9.12 4.00 -7.00
N GLU A 39 10.12 4.87 -7.12
CA GLU A 39 11.26 5.01 -6.22
C GLU A 39 10.87 5.58 -4.84
N SER A 40 9.84 6.43 -4.77
CA SER A 40 9.40 7.07 -3.51
C SER A 40 9.00 6.05 -2.43
N ASP A 41 9.62 6.16 -1.26
CA ASP A 41 9.26 5.36 -0.08
C ASP A 41 7.91 5.79 0.52
N ASP A 42 7.41 6.98 0.22
CA ASP A 42 6.16 7.52 0.79
C ASP A 42 4.89 7.01 0.07
N LEU A 43 5.06 6.25 -1.01
CA LEU A 43 3.95 5.64 -1.72
C LEU A 43 3.32 4.52 -0.88
N VAL A 44 2.06 4.67 -0.49
CA VAL A 44 1.37 3.70 0.39
C VAL A 44 0.62 2.66 -0.43
N VAL A 45 1.34 1.75 -1.08
CA VAL A 45 0.76 0.65 -1.88
C VAL A 45 1.58 -0.64 -1.72
N GLU A 46 0.97 -1.79 -2.01
CA GLU A 46 1.69 -3.06 -2.09
C GLU A 46 2.61 -3.09 -3.33
N GLU A 47 3.77 -3.75 -3.21
CA GLU A 47 4.73 -3.84 -4.32
C GLU A 47 4.22 -4.69 -5.50
N SER A 48 3.25 -5.57 -5.27
CA SER A 48 2.49 -6.25 -6.34
C SER A 48 1.78 -5.25 -7.25
N VAL A 49 1.13 -4.24 -6.67
CA VAL A 49 0.42 -3.18 -7.40
C VAL A 49 1.40 -2.30 -8.19
N VAL A 50 2.57 -2.02 -7.60
CA VAL A 50 3.64 -1.27 -8.27
C VAL A 50 4.14 -2.04 -9.49
N TYR A 51 4.43 -3.33 -9.32
CA TYR A 51 4.84 -4.20 -10.41
C TYR A 51 3.80 -4.22 -11.54
N GLU A 52 2.52 -4.42 -11.22
CA GLU A 52 1.44 -4.42 -12.21
C GLU A 52 1.33 -3.09 -12.95
N ALA A 53 1.43 -1.96 -12.25
CA ALA A 53 1.38 -0.64 -12.85
C ALA A 53 2.56 -0.39 -13.82
N VAL A 54 3.77 -0.78 -13.41
CA VAL A 54 4.98 -0.70 -14.25
C VAL A 54 4.89 -1.61 -15.48
N MET A 55 4.29 -2.80 -15.33
CA MET A 55 4.06 -3.72 -16.44
C MET A 55 3.00 -3.20 -17.43
N ARG A 56 1.99 -2.46 -16.94
CA ARG A 56 1.03 -1.75 -17.79
C ARG A 56 1.69 -0.59 -18.53
N TRP A 57 2.44 0.25 -17.82
CA TRP A 57 3.16 1.37 -18.42
C TRP A 57 4.14 0.91 -19.52
N SER A 58 4.93 -0.14 -19.25
CA SER A 58 5.85 -0.68 -20.26
C SER A 58 5.16 -1.29 -21.48
N GLY A 59 3.95 -1.83 -21.32
CA GLY A 59 3.14 -2.30 -22.45
C GLY A 59 2.74 -1.17 -23.39
N GLU A 60 2.25 -0.06 -22.83
CA GLU A 60 1.88 1.14 -23.60
C GLU A 60 3.11 1.81 -24.21
N GLU A 61 4.21 1.87 -23.47
CA GLU A 61 5.46 2.46 -23.95
C GLU A 61 6.10 1.62 -25.07
N CYS A 62 6.05 0.29 -25.02
CA CYS A 62 6.38 -0.56 -26.16
C CYS A 62 5.54 -0.19 -27.40
N GLY A 63 4.23 0.04 -27.22
CA GLY A 63 3.35 0.50 -28.29
C GLY A 63 3.77 1.85 -28.87
N ARG A 64 4.11 2.82 -28.01
CA ARG A 64 4.61 4.15 -28.42
C ARG A 64 5.92 4.08 -29.20
N GLN A 65 6.78 3.11 -28.87
CA GLN A 65 8.05 2.87 -29.57
C GLN A 65 7.91 1.92 -30.79
N GLY A 66 6.70 1.45 -31.10
CA GLY A 66 6.45 0.52 -32.21
C GLY A 66 7.03 -0.89 -31.99
N LEU A 67 7.29 -1.26 -30.74
CA LEU A 67 7.84 -2.55 -30.34
C LEU A 67 6.71 -3.54 -30.01
N GLN A 68 6.95 -4.82 -30.28
CA GLN A 68 6.05 -5.87 -29.80
C GLN A 68 6.11 -5.97 -28.27
N VAL A 69 4.98 -6.25 -27.64
CA VAL A 69 4.84 -6.28 -26.19
C VAL A 69 5.32 -7.64 -25.64
N THR A 70 6.65 -7.83 -25.61
CA THR A 70 7.34 -9.02 -25.07
C THR A 70 8.02 -8.69 -23.74
N ASP A 71 8.32 -9.69 -22.90
CA ASP A 71 9.02 -9.45 -21.63
C ASP A 71 10.42 -8.85 -21.82
N ILE A 72 11.11 -9.22 -22.91
CA ILE A 72 12.42 -8.68 -23.27
C ILE A 72 12.30 -7.19 -23.62
N ASN A 73 11.36 -6.83 -24.50
CA ASN A 73 11.16 -5.45 -24.91
C ASN A 73 10.66 -4.58 -23.74
N ARG A 74 9.80 -5.13 -22.88
CA ARG A 74 9.40 -4.44 -21.64
C ARG A 74 10.59 -4.12 -20.77
N ARG A 75 11.51 -5.08 -20.59
CA ARG A 75 12.73 -4.87 -19.80
C ARG A 75 13.62 -3.79 -20.41
N GLU A 76 13.78 -3.77 -21.72
CA GLU A 76 14.55 -2.73 -22.43
C GLU A 76 13.91 -1.34 -22.27
N VAL A 77 12.60 -1.24 -22.48
CA VAL A 77 11.84 0.01 -22.36
C VAL A 77 11.82 0.54 -20.93
N LEU A 78 11.73 -0.34 -19.93
CA LEU A 78 11.74 0.05 -18.53
C LEU A 78 13.10 0.60 -18.09
N GLY A 79 14.21 0.03 -18.58
CA GLY A 79 15.55 0.43 -18.19
C GLY A 79 15.71 0.55 -16.68
N ASP A 80 16.09 1.73 -16.21
CA ASP A 80 16.26 2.05 -14.78
C ASP A 80 15.00 1.90 -13.94
N ILE A 81 13.81 2.13 -14.52
CA ILE A 81 12.53 2.05 -13.81
C ILE A 81 12.33 0.64 -13.26
N PHE A 82 12.81 -0.38 -13.97
CA PHE A 82 12.70 -1.76 -13.55
C PHE A 82 13.29 -2.00 -12.15
N TYR A 83 14.42 -1.36 -11.84
CA TYR A 83 15.13 -1.53 -10.57
C TYR A 83 14.51 -0.76 -9.40
N THR A 84 13.55 0.13 -9.68
CA THR A 84 12.75 0.80 -8.65
C THR A 84 11.67 -0.11 -8.06
N VAL A 85 11.32 -1.20 -8.74
CA VAL A 85 10.37 -2.22 -8.23
C VAL A 85 11.06 -3.07 -7.17
N ARG A 86 10.46 -3.14 -5.98
CA ARG A 86 11.04 -3.84 -4.83
C ARG A 86 10.65 -5.33 -4.82
N PHE A 87 11.12 -6.09 -5.80
CA PHE A 87 10.84 -7.53 -5.92
C PHE A 87 11.04 -8.35 -4.63
N PRO A 88 12.08 -8.09 -3.80
CA PRO A 88 12.27 -8.85 -2.55
C PRO A 88 11.13 -8.69 -1.54
N ILE A 89 10.40 -7.58 -1.62
CA ILE A 89 9.31 -7.25 -0.69
C ILE A 89 7.96 -7.78 -1.19
N ILE A 90 7.83 -8.08 -2.49
CA ILE A 90 6.63 -8.68 -3.06
C ILE A 90 6.32 -10.01 -2.35
N ASP A 91 5.03 -10.29 -2.13
CA ASP A 91 4.58 -11.54 -1.53
C ASP A 91 5.16 -12.75 -2.27
N LYS A 92 5.70 -13.71 -1.51
CA LYS A 92 6.42 -14.86 -2.07
C LYS A 92 5.54 -15.71 -2.99
N LYS A 93 4.25 -15.87 -2.66
CA LYS A 93 3.31 -16.67 -3.46
C LYS A 93 2.98 -15.93 -4.76
N TYR A 94 2.75 -14.62 -4.67
CA TYR A 94 2.53 -13.78 -5.85
C TYR A 94 3.75 -13.81 -6.77
N PHE A 95 4.95 -13.58 -6.25
CA PHE A 95 6.19 -13.61 -7.01
C PHE A 95 6.39 -14.95 -7.73
N ALA A 96 6.18 -16.07 -7.03
CA ALA A 96 6.30 -17.40 -7.59
C ALA A 96 5.25 -17.74 -8.67
N ARG A 97 4.08 -17.10 -8.65
CA ARG A 97 2.99 -17.40 -9.60
C ARG A 97 3.00 -16.48 -10.82
N GLU A 98 3.23 -15.19 -10.60
CA GLU A 98 3.00 -14.15 -11.62
C GLU A 98 4.31 -13.63 -12.26
N ILE A 99 5.44 -13.74 -11.55
CA ILE A 99 6.70 -13.08 -11.93
C ILE A 99 7.76 -14.11 -12.33
N SER A 100 7.97 -15.15 -11.54
CA SER A 100 9.10 -16.09 -11.76
C SER A 100 9.00 -16.92 -13.04
N PHE A 101 7.80 -17.06 -13.62
CA PHE A 101 7.60 -17.76 -14.89
C PHE A 101 7.74 -16.85 -16.13
N ARG A 102 7.78 -15.53 -15.93
CA ARG A 102 7.97 -14.55 -17.01
C ARG A 102 9.45 -14.45 -17.34
N ASN A 103 9.76 -14.14 -18.59
CA ASN A 103 11.14 -13.96 -19.05
C ASN A 103 11.64 -12.53 -18.84
N ILE A 104 11.14 -11.86 -17.79
CA ILE A 104 11.50 -10.47 -17.46
C ILE A 104 12.65 -10.41 -16.45
N LEU A 105 12.77 -11.41 -15.56
CA LEU A 105 13.90 -11.59 -14.66
C LEU A 105 14.78 -12.73 -15.17
N THR A 106 16.08 -12.63 -14.97
CA THR A 106 16.99 -13.74 -15.25
C THR A 106 16.84 -14.84 -14.19
N THR A 107 17.20 -16.07 -14.53
CA THR A 107 17.18 -17.19 -13.58
C THR A 107 18.02 -16.91 -12.32
N GLU A 108 19.13 -16.18 -12.49
CA GLU A 108 20.00 -15.76 -11.39
C GLU A 108 19.30 -14.72 -10.49
N GLU A 109 18.63 -13.72 -11.08
CA GLU A 109 17.85 -12.73 -10.34
C GLU A 109 16.73 -13.38 -9.54
N ILE A 110 15.98 -14.31 -10.15
CA ILE A 110 14.90 -15.07 -9.50
C ILE A 110 15.44 -15.85 -8.30
N SER A 111 16.54 -16.58 -8.48
CA SER A 111 17.18 -17.34 -7.40
C SER A 111 17.64 -16.44 -6.25
N ASN A 112 18.26 -15.31 -6.58
CA ASN A 112 18.72 -14.34 -5.59
C ASN A 112 17.56 -13.67 -4.83
N ILE A 113 16.44 -13.36 -5.51
CA ILE A 113 15.23 -12.83 -4.86
C ILE A 113 14.62 -13.86 -3.91
N PHE A 114 14.48 -15.12 -4.32
CA PHE A 114 13.99 -16.17 -3.44
C PHE A 114 14.89 -16.40 -2.22
N ARG A 115 16.21 -16.25 -2.39
CA ARG A 115 17.16 -16.30 -1.27
C ARG A 115 16.96 -15.11 -0.33
N CYS A 116 16.88 -13.88 -0.85
CA CYS A 116 16.62 -12.68 -0.06
C CYS A 116 15.30 -12.77 0.72
N GLN A 117 14.25 -13.31 0.11
CA GLN A 117 12.97 -13.52 0.77
C GLN A 117 13.04 -14.55 1.92
N LYS A 118 14.01 -15.48 1.90
CA LYS A 118 14.19 -16.51 2.93
C LYS A 118 15.18 -16.09 4.02
N ASP A 119 16.19 -15.33 3.63
CA ASP A 119 17.33 -14.94 4.46
C ASP A 119 17.38 -13.41 4.54
N ASP A 120 16.92 -12.87 5.67
CA ASP A 120 16.84 -11.42 5.94
C ASP A 120 18.22 -10.73 5.87
N MET A 121 19.33 -11.48 5.83
CA MET A 121 20.70 -10.96 5.71
C MET A 121 21.22 -10.83 4.28
N PHE A 122 20.51 -11.36 3.27
CA PHE A 122 21.02 -11.35 1.89
C PHE A 122 20.72 -10.01 1.19
N ASN A 123 21.77 -9.21 0.98
CA ASN A 123 21.67 -7.96 0.23
C ASN A 123 21.67 -8.21 -1.28
N LEU A 124 20.61 -7.74 -1.94
CA LEU A 124 20.52 -7.65 -3.39
C LEU A 124 21.02 -6.27 -3.83
N TYR A 125 22.22 -6.18 -4.38
CA TYR A 125 22.77 -4.90 -4.85
C TYR A 125 21.97 -4.29 -6.01
N ASN A 126 21.22 -5.12 -6.75
CA ASN A 126 20.50 -4.69 -7.94
C ASN A 126 19.04 -4.30 -7.67
N PHE A 127 18.46 -4.65 -6.50
CA PHE A 127 17.06 -4.39 -6.21
C PHE A 127 16.88 -3.71 -4.86
N ASN A 128 16.07 -2.66 -4.83
CA ASN A 128 15.73 -1.99 -3.59
C ASN A 128 14.91 -2.94 -2.68
N ASN A 129 15.40 -3.16 -1.46
CA ASN A 129 14.78 -4.00 -0.43
C ASN A 129 14.22 -3.18 0.76
N THR A 130 14.16 -1.85 0.62
CA THR A 130 13.65 -0.93 1.64
C THR A 130 12.13 -0.99 1.68
N LYS A 131 11.54 -1.29 2.84
CA LYS A 131 10.07 -1.26 2.98
C LYS A 131 9.55 0.17 2.81
N ARG A 132 8.50 0.34 2.00
CA ARG A 132 7.79 1.63 1.90
C ARG A 132 7.33 2.09 3.28
N HIS A 133 7.34 3.40 3.49
CA HIS A 133 6.88 4.02 4.71
C HIS A 133 5.42 3.67 4.95
N LYS A 134 5.16 3.02 6.09
CA LYS A 134 3.79 2.91 6.57
C LYS A 134 3.29 4.32 6.90
N PRO A 135 2.05 4.69 6.53
CA PRO A 135 1.48 5.95 6.97
C PRO A 135 1.54 5.96 8.49
N LYS A 136 2.39 6.85 9.04
CA LYS A 136 2.37 7.08 10.48
C LYS A 136 1.00 7.68 10.77
N PRO A 137 0.24 7.16 11.75
CA PRO A 137 -0.96 7.86 12.19
C PRO A 137 -0.54 9.30 12.50
N LYS A 138 -1.28 10.29 11.98
CA LYS A 138 -1.00 11.70 12.29
C LYS A 138 -0.99 11.82 13.81
N ARG A 139 0.20 11.94 14.41
CA ARG A 139 0.35 12.07 15.86
C ARG A 139 -0.50 13.27 16.30
N GLY A 140 -1.52 13.04 17.12
CA GLY A 140 -2.23 14.11 17.83
C GLY A 140 -3.70 14.34 17.48
N GLN A 141 -4.30 13.66 16.49
CA GLN A 141 -5.76 13.65 16.32
C GLN A 141 -6.33 12.35 16.90
N TYR A 142 -6.54 12.35 18.20
CA TYR A 142 -7.36 11.35 18.87
C TYR A 142 -8.74 11.97 19.07
N GLU A 143 -9.74 11.48 18.36
CA GLU A 143 -11.13 11.80 18.69
C GLU A 143 -11.65 10.76 19.68
N THR A 144 -11.74 11.15 20.94
CA THR A 144 -12.40 10.34 21.97
C THR A 144 -13.90 10.59 21.89
N ILE A 145 -14.64 9.66 21.29
CA ILE A 145 -16.10 9.70 21.27
C ILE A 145 -16.62 9.14 22.60
N SER A 146 -17.01 10.04 23.51
CA SER A 146 -17.70 9.66 24.74
C SER A 146 -19.17 9.41 24.45
N LEU A 147 -19.54 8.16 24.16
CA LEU A 147 -20.92 7.73 23.87
C LEU A 147 -21.89 7.96 25.05
N PHE A 148 -21.40 8.12 26.29
CA PHE A 148 -22.19 8.43 27.48
C PHE A 148 -21.76 9.75 28.12
N GLY A 149 -22.03 10.86 27.44
CA GLY A 149 -21.85 12.20 27.99
C GLY A 149 -22.80 12.45 29.16
N ARG A 150 -22.28 12.41 30.41
CA ARG A 150 -22.91 12.84 31.67
C ARG A 150 -24.43 12.96 31.61
N THR A 151 -25.13 11.83 31.51
CA THR A 151 -26.57 11.82 31.68
C THR A 151 -26.84 12.00 33.17
N ARG A 152 -27.10 13.23 33.62
CA ARG A 152 -27.65 13.53 34.96
C ARG A 152 -29.02 12.87 35.20
N ARG A 153 -29.56 12.14 34.22
CA ARG A 153 -30.77 11.30 34.30
C ARG A 153 -30.69 10.04 33.41
N ALA A 154 -29.58 9.30 33.43
CA ALA A 154 -29.59 7.95 32.85
C ALA A 154 -30.22 7.00 33.87
N ILE A 155 -31.51 6.76 33.68
CA ILE A 155 -32.22 5.63 34.28
C ILE A 155 -31.52 4.36 33.80
N ARG A 156 -30.76 3.71 34.69
CA ARG A 156 -30.44 2.27 34.68
C ARG A 156 -30.02 1.65 33.32
N HIS A 157 -29.08 2.23 32.60
CA HIS A 157 -28.34 1.48 31.58
C HIS A 157 -27.12 0.82 32.22
N ILE A 158 -27.39 -0.12 33.13
CA ILE A 158 -26.42 -1.14 33.51
C ILE A 158 -26.28 -2.03 32.28
N TRP A 159 -25.04 -2.34 31.87
CA TRP A 159 -24.79 -3.39 30.90
C TRP A 159 -25.40 -4.67 31.47
N ASN A 160 -26.59 -5.03 30.99
CA ASN A 160 -27.23 -6.24 31.43
C ASN A 160 -26.46 -7.38 30.78
N SER A 161 -25.92 -8.27 31.61
CA SER A 161 -25.42 -9.60 31.23
C SER A 161 -26.55 -10.53 30.77
N THR A 162 -27.50 -10.00 29.99
CA THR A 162 -28.27 -10.84 29.08
C THR A 162 -27.29 -11.41 28.07
N ASN A 163 -27.38 -12.70 27.73
CA ASN A 163 -26.54 -13.42 26.75
C ASN A 163 -26.63 -12.88 25.30
N LEU A 164 -26.81 -11.58 25.12
CA LEU A 164 -26.81 -10.87 23.87
C LEU A 164 -25.45 -10.18 23.75
N SER A 165 -24.76 -10.39 22.63
CA SER A 165 -23.50 -9.70 22.34
C SER A 165 -23.78 -8.22 22.19
N ASP A 166 -23.29 -7.39 23.11
CA ASP A 166 -23.20 -5.96 22.88
C ASP A 166 -22.14 -5.71 21.80
N SER A 167 -22.44 -4.82 20.86
CA SER A 167 -21.53 -4.47 19.77
C SER A 167 -21.52 -2.97 19.55
N ILE A 168 -20.33 -2.44 19.26
CA ILE A 168 -20.14 -1.05 18.84
C ILE A 168 -19.86 -1.08 17.35
N SER A 169 -20.67 -0.36 16.59
CA SER A 169 -20.48 -0.17 15.15
C SER A 169 -20.22 1.30 14.87
N PHE A 170 -19.19 1.60 14.08
CA PHE A 170 -18.90 2.94 13.60
C PHE A 170 -18.79 2.94 12.08
N ARG A 171 -19.05 4.10 11.48
CA ARG A 171 -18.91 4.36 10.06
C ARG A 171 -18.14 5.65 9.89
N SER A 172 -17.12 5.63 9.06
CA SER A 172 -16.32 6.80 8.73
C SER A 172 -16.42 7.11 7.24
N SER A 173 -16.31 8.38 6.88
CA SER A 173 -16.10 8.83 5.51
C SER A 173 -14.62 8.79 5.10
N GLU A 174 -13.73 8.56 6.06
CA GLU A 174 -12.27 8.56 5.91
C GLU A 174 -11.65 7.30 6.56
N ASP A 175 -10.46 6.91 6.12
CA ASP A 175 -9.72 5.79 6.72
C ASP A 175 -9.41 6.05 8.19
N MET A 176 -9.64 5.04 9.03
CA MET A 176 -9.44 5.14 10.47
C MET A 176 -8.71 3.91 11.02
N TYR A 177 -7.86 4.13 12.03
CA TYR A 177 -7.19 3.08 12.79
C TYR A 177 -7.79 3.02 14.19
N LEU A 178 -8.34 1.86 14.57
CA LEU A 178 -8.78 1.61 15.94
C LEU A 178 -7.58 1.21 16.79
N ASN A 179 -7.07 2.14 17.60
CA ASN A 179 -5.89 1.89 18.46
C ASN A 179 -6.25 1.19 19.78
N GLY A 180 -7.52 1.22 20.20
CA GLY A 180 -7.96 0.62 21.45
C GLY A 180 -9.39 1.00 21.81
N LEU A 181 -9.96 0.27 22.76
CA LEU A 181 -11.29 0.49 23.33
C LEU A 181 -11.14 0.71 24.83
N LEU A 182 -11.71 1.80 25.35
CA LEU A 182 -11.76 2.07 26.79
C LEU A 182 -13.17 1.89 27.33
N MET A 183 -13.32 0.99 28.31
CA MET A 183 -14.60 0.69 28.95
C MET A 183 -14.60 1.12 30.42
N TYR A 184 -15.67 1.79 30.83
CA TYR A 184 -15.90 2.16 32.24
C TYR A 184 -16.97 1.24 32.84
N GLY A 185 -16.55 0.30 33.69
CA GLY A 185 -17.44 -0.56 34.46
C GLY A 185 -17.81 0.04 35.82
N ALA A 186 -19.02 -0.26 36.31
CA ALA A 186 -19.55 0.32 37.55
C ALA A 186 -19.03 -0.32 38.84
N HIS A 187 -18.18 -1.35 38.79
CA HIS A 187 -17.85 -2.10 40.00
C HIS A 187 -16.38 -2.44 40.26
N ASP A 188 -15.41 -2.00 39.45
CA ASP A 188 -14.00 -1.77 39.85
C ASP A 188 -13.15 -1.52 38.61
N GLY A 189 -12.61 -0.31 38.49
CA GLY A 189 -11.48 -0.01 37.59
C GLY A 189 -11.82 0.25 36.11
N CYS A 190 -11.13 1.24 35.57
CA CYS A 190 -11.01 1.50 34.14
C CYS A 190 -10.21 0.35 33.51
N GLN A 191 -10.76 -0.35 32.52
CA GLN A 191 -10.00 -1.34 31.75
C GLN A 191 -9.72 -0.81 30.34
N ASP A 192 -8.44 -0.59 30.06
CA ASP A 192 -7.93 -0.32 28.71
C ASP A 192 -7.73 -1.64 27.97
N ILE A 193 -8.46 -1.84 26.88
CA ILE A 193 -8.20 -2.95 25.95
C ILE A 193 -7.50 -2.36 24.72
N THR A 194 -6.23 -2.68 24.57
CA THR A 194 -5.47 -2.41 23.34
C THR A 194 -5.73 -3.56 22.36
N ILE A 195 -6.09 -3.24 21.12
CA ILE A 195 -6.44 -4.22 20.07
C ILE A 195 -5.23 -4.47 19.18
#